data_AF-A0A067EC02-F1
#
_entry.id   AF-A0A067EC02-F1
#
_cell.length_a   1.000
_cell.length_b   1.000
_cell.length_c   1.000
_cell.angle_alpha   90.00
_cell.angle_beta   90.00
_cell.angle_gamma   90.00
#
_symmetry.space_group_name_H-M   'P 1'
#
loop_
_entity.id
_entity.type
_entity.pdbx_description
1 polymer ?
#
loop_
_entity_poly.entity_id
_entity_poly.type
_entity_poly.pdbx_seq_one_letter_code
_entity_poly.pdbx_strand_id
1 'polypeptide(L)'
;MHYVGFVDTEDMNVVSGRRKYTSLMGYSGSKLAQIKFSSILQKRLPAESGINVVCVSPGIVSTNVARDLPKIVQAAYHLIPYFIFNPQEG
;
A
#
# COMPACT_ATOMS: atom_id res chain seq x y z
N MET A 1 -4.29 -2.64 4.48
CA MET A 1 -4.90 -1.95 3.32
C MET A 1 -5.00 -2.84 2.08
N HIS A 2 -3.98 -3.63 1.71
CA HIS A 2 -4.05 -4.47 0.50
C HIS A 2 -5.20 -5.51 0.49
N TYR A 3 -5.66 -5.99 1.65
CA TYR A 3 -6.78 -6.95 1.77
C TYR A 3 -8.11 -6.43 1.19
N VAL A 4 -8.31 -5.12 1.15
CA VAL A 4 -9.51 -4.47 0.57
C VAL A 4 -9.23 -3.87 -0.81
N GLY A 5 -8.07 -4.19 -1.40
CA GLY A 5 -7.67 -3.77 -2.73
C GLY A 5 -8.23 -4.69 -3.81
N PHE A 6 -8.38 -4.14 -5.00
CA PHE A 6 -8.66 -4.89 -6.21
C PHE A 6 -7.75 -4.37 -7.33
N VAL A 7 -7.15 -5.29 -8.10
CA VAL A 7 -6.31 -4.94 -9.24
C VAL A 7 -7.06 -5.32 -10.50
N ASP A 8 -7.60 -4.30 -11.18
CA ASP A 8 -8.21 -4.40 -12.49
C ASP A 8 -7.13 -4.18 -13.55
N THR A 9 -6.72 -5.23 -14.27
CA THR A 9 -5.62 -5.13 -15.24
C THR A 9 -5.96 -4.22 -16.42
N GLU A 10 -7.25 -4.02 -16.70
CA GLU A 10 -7.73 -3.19 -17.81
C GLU A 10 -7.88 -1.71 -17.41
N ASP A 11 -7.86 -1.40 -16.11
CA ASP A 11 -8.01 -0.03 -15.60
C ASP A 11 -7.37 0.17 -14.23
N MET A 12 -6.07 -0.12 -14.13
CA MET A 12 -5.34 -0.03 -12.85
C MET A 12 -5.32 1.38 -12.25
N ASN A 13 -5.40 2.42 -13.10
CA ASN A 13 -5.35 3.81 -12.68
C ASN A 13 -6.72 4.46 -12.53
N VAL A 14 -7.81 3.70 -12.74
CA VAL A 14 -9.19 4.19 -12.60
C VAL A 14 -9.48 5.40 -13.51
N VAL A 15 -8.93 5.36 -14.73
CA VAL A 15 -9.05 6.44 -15.72
C VAL A 15 -10.09 6.12 -16.79
N SER A 16 -10.58 4.87 -16.86
CA SER A 16 -11.55 4.44 -17.87
C SER A 16 -12.95 5.04 -17.72
N GLY A 17 -13.23 5.72 -16.59
CA GLY A 17 -14.57 6.26 -16.26
C GLY A 17 -15.60 5.21 -15.81
N ARG A 18 -15.27 3.91 -15.87
CA ARG A 18 -16.17 2.81 -15.44
C ARG A 18 -16.47 2.83 -13.94
N ARG A 19 -15.56 3.39 -13.13
CA ARG A 19 -15.68 3.55 -11.68
C ARG A 19 -15.17 4.92 -11.27
N LYS A 20 -15.78 5.52 -10.24
CA LYS A 20 -15.29 6.79 -9.67
C LYS A 20 -14.06 6.54 -8.80
N TYR A 21 -13.02 7.34 -8.99
CA TYR A 21 -11.82 7.28 -8.15
C TYR A 21 -12.14 7.63 -6.68
N THR A 22 -11.53 6.88 -5.76
CA THR A 22 -11.46 7.22 -4.34
C THR A 22 -10.05 6.92 -3.81
N SER A 23 -9.57 7.70 -2.83
CA SER A 23 -8.23 7.52 -2.25
C SER A 23 -8.06 6.13 -1.62
N LEU A 24 -9.12 5.60 -1.01
CA LEU A 24 -9.10 4.23 -0.46
C LEU A 24 -8.85 3.20 -1.56
N MET A 25 -9.57 3.30 -2.68
CA MET A 25 -9.44 2.37 -3.81
C MET A 25 -8.07 2.45 -4.47
N GLY A 26 -7.58 3.67 -4.75
CA GLY A 26 -6.25 3.85 -5.33
C GLY A 26 -5.13 3.34 -4.41
N TYR A 27 -5.21 3.63 -3.12
CA TYR A 27 -4.20 3.20 -2.16
C TYR A 27 -4.27 1.69 -1.88
N SER A 28 -5.46 1.11 -1.67
CA SER A 28 -5.57 -0.34 -1.43
C SER A 28 -5.20 -1.15 -2.67
N GLY A 29 -5.61 -0.71 -3.85
CA GLY A 29 -5.26 -1.30 -5.15
C GLY A 29 -3.75 -1.27 -5.40
N SER A 30 -3.09 -0.11 -5.19
CA SER A 30 -1.63 0.00 -5.37
C SER A 30 -0.84 -0.87 -4.39
N LYS A 31 -1.27 -0.99 -3.12
CA LYS A 31 -0.63 -1.91 -2.16
C LYS A 31 -0.82 -3.38 -2.53
N LEU A 32 -1.99 -3.76 -3.07
CA LEU A 32 -2.20 -5.11 -3.60
C LEU A 32 -1.35 -5.37 -4.86
N ALA A 33 -1.25 -4.38 -5.75
CA ALA A 33 -0.40 -4.47 -6.94
C ALA A 33 1.07 -4.67 -6.56
N GLN A 34 1.58 -4.00 -5.51
CA GLN A 34 2.94 -4.19 -5.01
C GLN A 34 3.22 -5.63 -4.60
N ILE A 35 2.29 -6.28 -3.90
CA ILE A 35 2.40 -7.70 -3.48
C ILE A 35 2.40 -8.63 -4.70
N LYS A 36 1.51 -8.40 -5.67
CA LYS A 36 1.46 -9.19 -6.89
C LYS A 36 2.74 -9.03 -7.71
N PHE A 37 3.23 -7.79 -7.82
CA PHE A 37 4.46 -7.46 -8.52
C PHE A 37 5.66 -8.17 -7.90
N SER A 38 5.84 -8.10 -6.57
CA SER A 38 6.96 -8.76 -5.91
C SER A 38 6.94 -10.28 -6.12
N SER A 39 5.76 -10.90 -6.10
CA SER A 39 5.60 -12.34 -6.36
C SER A 39 5.96 -12.71 -7.81
N ILE A 40 5.52 -11.93 -8.79
CA ILE A 40 5.83 -12.16 -10.19
C ILE A 40 7.32 -11.91 -10.46
N LEU A 41 7.89 -10.84 -9.90
CA LEU A 41 9.30 -10.52 -10.05
C LEU A 41 10.19 -11.65 -9.50
N GLN A 42 9.89 -12.17 -8.29
CA GLN A 42 10.60 -13.32 -7.73
C GLN A 42 10.57 -14.53 -8.66
N LYS A 43 9.42 -14.82 -9.29
CA LYS A 43 9.25 -15.96 -10.21
C LYS A 43 9.96 -15.76 -11.55
N ARG A 44 10.16 -14.51 -11.97
CA ARG A 44 10.78 -14.16 -13.26
C ARG A 44 12.29 -14.04 -13.18
N LEU A 45 12.84 -13.77 -12.00
CA LEU A 45 14.28 -13.71 -11.80
C LEU A 45 14.91 -15.11 -11.92
N PRO A 46 16.05 -15.24 -12.62
CA PRO A 46 16.81 -16.49 -12.63
C PRO A 46 17.27 -16.86 -11.23
N ALA A 47 17.22 -18.15 -10.87
CA ALA A 47 17.70 -18.62 -9.56
C ALA A 47 19.18 -18.28 -9.33
N GLU A 48 19.97 -18.30 -10.40
CA GLU A 48 21.40 -17.96 -10.41
C GLU A 48 21.69 -16.47 -10.12
N SER A 49 20.67 -15.61 -10.18
CA SER A 49 20.83 -14.18 -9.88
C SER A 49 21.22 -13.91 -8.42
N GLY A 50 20.92 -14.85 -7.51
CA GLY A 50 21.12 -14.64 -6.07
C GLY A 50 20.25 -13.52 -5.47
N ILE A 51 19.23 -13.05 -6.20
CA ILE A 51 18.36 -11.95 -5.76
C ILE A 51 17.12 -12.50 -5.07
N ASN A 52 16.82 -11.96 -3.88
CA ASN A 52 15.56 -12.20 -3.16
C ASN A 52 14.67 -10.95 -3.23
N VAL A 53 13.43 -11.14 -3.67
CA VAL A 53 12.42 -10.10 -3.72
C VAL A 53 11.50 -10.24 -2.53
N VAL A 54 11.54 -9.26 -1.63
CA VAL A 54 10.69 -9.20 -0.44
C VAL A 54 9.72 -8.02 -0.53
N CYS A 55 8.51 -8.21 -0.01
CA CYS A 55 7.52 -7.14 0.11
C CYS A 55 7.03 -7.12 1.55
N VAL A 56 7.31 -6.01 2.24
CA VAL A 56 7.03 -5.86 3.67
C VAL A 56 5.98 -4.77 3.91
N SER A 57 5.24 -4.93 4.99
CA SER A 57 4.31 -3.93 5.49
C SER A 57 4.85 -3.41 6.82
N PRO A 58 5.15 -2.10 6.95
CA PRO A 58 5.73 -1.53 8.15
C PRO A 58 4.73 -1.42 9.32
N GLY A 59 3.50 -1.88 9.13
CA GLY A 59 2.42 -1.72 10.09
C GLY A 59 1.83 -0.31 10.03
N ILE A 60 1.41 0.20 11.20
CA ILE A 60 0.90 1.56 11.36
C ILE A 60 2.07 2.40 11.86
N VAL A 61 2.49 3.40 11.09
CA VAL A 61 3.69 4.20 11.38
C VAL A 61 3.34 5.67 11.40
N SER A 62 3.80 6.39 12.42
CA SER A 62 3.61 7.84 12.57
C SER A 62 4.49 8.56 11.55
N THR A 63 3.95 8.78 10.36
CA THR A 63 4.62 9.47 9.25
C THR A 63 3.71 10.54 8.67
N ASN A 64 4.25 11.35 7.76
CA ASN A 64 3.48 12.35 7.02
C ASN A 64 2.56 11.77 5.93
N VAL A 65 2.33 10.44 5.89
CA VAL A 65 1.50 9.79 4.87
C VAL A 65 0.03 10.23 4.93
N ALA A 66 -0.44 10.64 6.11
CA ALA A 66 -1.82 11.06 6.35
C ALA A 66 -2.02 12.59 6.32
N ARG A 67 -0.99 13.38 5.96
CA ARG A 67 -1.00 14.86 6.08
C ARG A 67 -2.11 15.56 5.28
N ASP A 68 -2.54 14.95 4.17
CA ASP A 68 -3.55 15.49 3.26
C ASP A 68 -4.97 14.96 3.59
N LEU A 69 -5.11 14.11 4.60
CA LEU A 69 -6.41 13.60 5.06
C LEU A 69 -7.13 14.65 5.94
N PRO A 70 -8.46 14.55 6.14
CA PRO A 70 -9.17 15.47 7.02
C PRO A 70 -8.58 15.52 8.43
N LYS A 71 -8.56 16.71 9.05
CA LYS A 71 -7.95 16.91 10.39
C LYS A 71 -8.49 15.97 11.47
N ILE A 72 -9.76 15.59 11.38
CA ILE A 72 -10.36 14.61 12.30
C ILE A 72 -9.74 13.21 12.15
N VAL A 73 -9.40 12.82 10.92
CA VAL A 73 -8.73 11.53 10.64
C VAL A 73 -7.29 11.59 11.11
N GLN A 74 -6.59 12.71 10.91
CA GLN A 74 -5.24 12.91 11.45
C GLN A 74 -5.22 12.84 12.98
N ALA A 75 -6.16 13.53 13.63
CA ALA A 75 -6.30 13.51 15.09
C ALA A 75 -6.59 12.09 15.61
N ALA A 76 -7.53 11.38 14.98
CA ALA A 76 -7.81 9.98 15.33
C ALA A 76 -6.57 9.08 15.16
N TYR A 77 -5.76 9.31 14.12
CA TYR A 77 -4.52 8.58 13.88
C TYR A 77 -3.50 8.81 15.01
N HIS A 78 -3.35 10.04 15.49
CA HIS A 78 -2.44 10.37 16.60
C HIS A 78 -2.92 9.86 17.97
N LEU A 79 -4.20 9.49 18.11
CA LEU A 79 -4.80 9.02 19.36
C LEU A 79 -4.74 7.50 19.54
N ILE A 80 -4.05 6.75 18.68
CA ILE A 80 -3.87 5.29 18.78
C ILE A 80 -2.43 5.01 19.25
N PRO A 81 -2.11 5.06 20.55
CA PRO A 81 -0.72 5.13 21.01
C PRO A 81 -0.04 3.76 21.04
N TYR A 82 -0.82 2.68 21.18
CA TYR A 82 -0.30 1.34 21.47
C TYR A 82 0.13 0.52 20.24
N PHE A 83 -0.17 1.00 19.03
CA PHE A 83 0.08 0.25 17.79
C PHE A 83 0.82 1.05 16.71
N ILE A 84 1.33 2.24 17.06
CA ILE A 84 1.97 3.13 16.09
C ILE A 84 3.48 3.16 16.31
N PHE A 85 4.19 2.61 15.34
CA PHE A 85 5.65 2.69 15.26
C PHE A 85 6.11 4.10 14.90
N ASN A 86 7.31 4.46 15.34
CA ASN A 86 8.01 5.62 14.78
C ASN A 86 8.61 5.28 13.38
N PRO A 87 9.02 6.28 12.59
CA PRO A 87 9.59 6.05 11.26
C PRO A 87 10.84 5.14 11.21
N GLN A 88 11.54 4.95 12.33
CA GLN A 88 12.72 4.08 12.41
C GLN A 88 12.36 2.63 12.76
N GLU A 89 11.24 2.41 13.44
CA GLU A 89 10.73 1.09 13.84
C GLU A 89 9.95 0.36 12.73
N GLY A 90 9.38 1.12 11.79
CA GLY A 90 8.53 0.63 10.70
C GLY A 90 9.21 0.52 9.35
#